data_AF-A0A965L7U6-F1
#
_entry.id   AF-A0A965L7U6-F1
#
_cell.length_a   1.000
_cell.length_b   1.000
_cell.length_c   1.000
_cell.angle_alpha   90.00
_cell.angle_beta   90.00
_cell.angle_gamma   90.00
#
_symmetry.space_group_name_H-M   'P 1'
#
loop_
_entity.id
_entity.type
_entity.pdbx_description
1 polymer ?
#
loop_
_entity_poly.entity_id
_entity_poly.type
_entity_poly.pdbx_seq_one_letter_code
_entity_poly.pdbx_strand_id
1 'polypeptide(L)'
;MRNRVRLIQPASQHLLWSCLGFLIFGAIAVARPAQAQFSLPPATSSGPALGVAIRDIRVEGLQRIEPGTVFSYLPIQIGDRVTEQGTAEAVRTLFATGFFKDVRIELERDVLVISVEERPAIG
;
A
#
# COMPACT_ATOMS: atom_id res chain seq x y z
N MET A 1 -19.59 24.59 -4.03
CA MET A 1 -19.10 23.32 -4.57
C MET A 1 -18.66 22.45 -3.40
N ARG A 2 -19.50 21.49 -2.99
CA ARG A 2 -19.40 20.76 -1.72
C ARG A 2 -18.45 19.57 -1.91
N ASN A 3 -17.24 19.68 -1.36
CA ASN A 3 -16.29 18.59 -1.26
C ASN A 3 -16.72 17.67 -0.10
N ARG A 4 -17.46 16.59 -0.42
CA ARG A 4 -17.81 15.54 0.55
C ARG A 4 -16.70 14.50 0.59
N VAL A 5 -15.76 14.67 1.51
CA VAL A 5 -14.85 13.61 1.97
C VAL A 5 -15.41 13.08 3.28
N ARG A 6 -16.12 11.94 3.25
CA ARG A 6 -16.55 11.02 4.34
C ARG A 6 -17.47 9.98 3.68
N LEU A 7 -17.35 8.66 3.76
CA LEU A 7 -16.61 7.71 4.59
C LEU A 7 -16.59 6.40 3.78
N ILE A 8 -15.42 5.81 3.57
CA ILE A 8 -15.31 4.39 3.19
C ILE A 8 -14.66 3.72 4.41
N GLN A 9 -15.49 3.09 5.23
CA GLN A 9 -15.08 2.06 6.16
C GLN A 9 -15.89 0.81 5.83
N PRO A 10 -15.30 -0.21 5.20
CA PRO A 10 -15.86 -1.55 5.15
C PRO A 10 -15.06 -2.42 6.11
N ALA A 11 -15.17 -2.18 7.42
CA ALA A 11 -14.51 -3.04 8.40
C ALA A 11 -15.26 -2.98 9.74
N SER A 12 -15.71 -4.14 10.20
CA SER A 12 -16.32 -4.40 11.51
C SER A 12 -17.84 -4.26 11.62
N GLN A 13 -18.59 -4.93 10.73
CA GLN A 13 -20.00 -5.30 10.97
C GLN A 13 -20.19 -6.76 11.43
N HIS A 14 -19.13 -7.46 11.83
CA HIS A 14 -19.20 -8.87 12.27
C HIS A 14 -19.38 -9.07 13.79
N LEU A 15 -19.63 -8.02 14.57
CA LEU A 15 -19.82 -8.16 16.03
C LEU A 15 -21.29 -8.22 16.51
N LEU A 16 -22.28 -8.28 15.60
CA LEU A 16 -23.70 -8.41 15.96
C LEU A 16 -24.28 -9.83 15.85
N TRP A 17 -23.48 -10.86 15.53
CA TRP A 17 -23.98 -12.24 15.44
C TRP A 17 -23.59 -13.15 16.62
N SER A 18 -23.07 -12.57 17.71
CA SER A 18 -22.81 -13.34 18.92
C SER A 18 -24.12 -13.68 19.63
N CYS A 19 -24.39 -14.98 19.75
CA CYS A 19 -25.06 -15.63 20.88
C CYS A 19 -26.55 -15.98 20.86
N LEU A 20 -27.35 -15.75 19.79
CA LEU A 20 -28.74 -16.26 19.78
C LEU A 20 -28.92 -17.49 18.88
N GLY A 21 -28.45 -18.64 19.38
CA GLY A 21 -28.64 -19.94 18.72
C GLY A 21 -28.09 -21.11 19.53
N PHE A 22 -28.23 -21.07 20.85
CA PHE A 22 -27.94 -22.20 21.73
C PHE A 22 -29.17 -23.12 21.75
N LEU A 23 -28.93 -24.44 21.73
CA LEU A 23 -29.87 -25.56 21.94
C LEU A 23 -30.71 -26.04 20.76
N ILE A 24 -30.11 -26.86 19.89
CA ILE A 24 -30.80 -28.08 19.42
C ILE A 24 -29.85 -29.28 19.47
N PHE A 25 -30.06 -30.05 20.53
CA PHE A 25 -29.84 -31.49 20.72
C PHE A 25 -29.62 -32.31 19.43
N GLY A 26 -28.55 -33.11 19.36
CA GLY A 26 -28.37 -34.05 18.25
C GLY A 26 -27.07 -34.86 18.31
N ALA A 27 -26.95 -35.72 19.32
CA ALA A 27 -25.89 -36.72 19.37
C ALA A 27 -26.09 -37.79 18.30
N ILE A 28 -25.22 -37.84 17.28
CA ILE A 28 -24.84 -39.09 16.61
C ILE A 28 -23.34 -39.06 16.35
N ALA A 29 -22.60 -39.83 17.14
CA ALA A 29 -21.22 -40.17 16.89
C ALA A 29 -21.13 -41.07 15.65
N VAL A 30 -20.63 -40.53 14.53
CA VAL A 30 -20.02 -41.33 13.47
C VAL A 30 -18.52 -41.25 13.65
N ALA A 31 -17.97 -42.31 14.24
CA ALA A 31 -16.56 -42.64 14.11
C ALA A 31 -16.32 -43.02 12.63
N ARG A 32 -15.62 -42.17 11.88
CA ARG A 32 -15.12 -42.48 10.55
C ARG A 32 -13.59 -42.59 10.62
N PRO A 33 -13.00 -43.76 10.36
CA PRO A 33 -11.55 -43.91 10.38
C PRO A 33 -10.92 -43.12 9.24
N ALA A 34 -9.75 -42.57 9.53
CA ALA A 34 -8.85 -41.87 8.64
C ALA A 34 -8.83 -42.45 7.22
N GLN A 35 -9.30 -41.67 6.24
CA GLN A 35 -8.88 -41.81 4.86
C GLN A 35 -8.09 -40.56 4.52
N ALA A 36 -6.78 -40.75 4.39
CA ALA A 36 -5.81 -39.72 4.07
C ALA A 36 -6.17 -39.04 2.74
N GLN A 37 -6.67 -37.82 2.84
CA GLN A 37 -6.83 -36.92 1.72
C GLN A 37 -5.45 -36.36 1.41
N PHE A 38 -4.87 -36.79 0.29
CA PHE A 38 -3.59 -36.30 -0.22
C PHE A 38 -3.74 -34.81 -0.53
N SER A 39 -3.33 -33.97 0.42
CA SER A 39 -3.35 -32.51 0.29
C SER A 39 -2.17 -32.11 -0.58
N LEU A 40 -2.40 -31.98 -1.88
CA LEU A 40 -1.49 -31.25 -2.74
C LEU A 40 -1.54 -29.77 -2.32
N PRO A 41 -0.44 -29.15 -1.85
CA PRO A 41 -0.40 -27.71 -1.73
C PRO A 41 -0.56 -27.10 -3.14
N PRO A 42 -1.24 -25.94 -3.27
CA PRO A 42 -1.40 -25.28 -4.55
C PRO A 42 -0.02 -24.94 -5.12
N ALA A 43 0.24 -25.36 -6.36
CA ALA A 43 1.38 -24.84 -7.11
C ALA A 43 1.13 -23.35 -7.38
N THR A 44 1.62 -22.51 -6.48
CA THR A 44 1.72 -21.07 -6.70
C THR A 44 2.74 -20.85 -7.81
N SER A 45 2.24 -20.77 -9.05
CA SER A 45 2.99 -20.21 -10.16
C SER A 45 3.16 -18.72 -9.88
N SER A 46 4.29 -18.35 -9.26
CA SER A 46 4.78 -16.97 -9.28
C SER A 46 5.19 -16.67 -10.72
N GLY A 47 4.23 -16.22 -11.53
CA GLY A 47 4.55 -15.67 -12.84
C GLY A 47 5.48 -14.47 -12.66
N PRO A 48 6.45 -14.24 -13.57
CA PRO A 48 7.33 -13.10 -13.46
C PRO A 48 6.45 -11.87 -13.58
N ALA A 49 6.18 -11.21 -12.47
CA ALA A 49 5.47 -9.96 -12.53
C ALA A 49 6.47 -8.95 -13.11
N LEU A 50 6.27 -8.66 -14.40
CA LEU A 50 7.00 -7.77 -15.29
C LEU A 50 6.87 -6.29 -14.86
N GLY A 51 6.85 -6.04 -13.55
CA GLY A 51 6.95 -4.70 -13.00
C GLY A 51 8.42 -4.35 -12.87
N VAL A 52 8.79 -3.20 -13.42
CA VAL A 52 10.11 -2.62 -13.22
C VAL A 52 10.27 -2.32 -11.73
N ALA A 53 11.21 -3.02 -11.10
CA ALA A 53 11.59 -2.78 -9.72
C ALA A 53 12.49 -1.55 -9.65
N ILE A 54 12.25 -0.70 -8.67
CA ILE A 54 13.06 0.48 -8.41
C ILE A 54 14.44 0.01 -7.95
N ARG A 55 15.50 0.36 -8.67
CA ARG A 55 16.88 0.07 -8.25
C ARG A 55 17.47 1.17 -7.40
N ASP A 56 17.04 2.40 -7.66
CA ASP A 56 17.54 3.58 -6.97
C ASP A 56 16.47 4.68 -6.99
N ILE A 57 16.52 5.58 -6.01
CA ILE A 57 15.63 6.74 -5.94
C ILE A 57 16.48 7.99 -5.77
N ARG A 58 16.39 8.89 -6.74
CA ARG A 58 17.09 10.17 -6.72
C ARG A 58 16.10 11.29 -6.45
N VAL A 59 16.46 12.19 -5.54
CA VAL A 59 15.64 13.37 -5.22
C VAL A 59 16.42 14.62 -5.62
N GLU A 60 15.77 15.51 -6.36
CA GLU A 60 16.34 16.74 -6.91
C GLU A 60 15.52 17.96 -6.49
N GLY A 61 16.16 19.14 -6.44
CA GLY A 61 15.50 20.41 -6.10
C GLY A 61 15.31 20.68 -4.60
N LEU A 62 15.88 19.81 -3.76
CA LEU A 62 16.03 20.07 -2.32
C LEU A 62 17.09 21.16 -2.08
N GLN A 63 16.75 22.13 -1.23
CA GLN A 63 17.64 23.21 -0.79
C GLN A 63 17.92 23.15 0.71
N ARG A 64 16.92 22.82 1.53
CA ARG A 64 17.03 22.79 3.00
C ARG A 64 16.77 21.43 3.60
N ILE A 65 16.05 20.56 2.90
CA ILE A 65 15.64 19.25 3.39
C ILE A 65 16.62 18.18 2.87
N GLU A 66 17.02 17.24 3.72
CA GLU A 66 17.85 16.11 3.27
C GLU A 66 17.03 15.08 2.48
N PRO A 67 17.62 14.39 1.49
CA PRO A 67 16.94 13.32 0.74
C PRO A 67 16.37 12.23 1.65
N GLY A 68 17.09 11.89 2.73
CA GLY A 68 16.70 10.94 3.77
C GLY A 68 15.32 11.21 4.37
N THR A 69 15.01 12.49 4.60
CA THR A 69 13.74 12.93 5.16
C THR A 69 12.60 12.74 4.17
N VAL A 70 12.84 12.97 2.88
CA VAL A 70 11.84 12.75 1.82
C VAL A 70 11.48 11.27 1.73
N PHE A 71 12.47 10.37 1.78
CA PHE A 71 12.22 8.92 1.76
C PHE A 71 11.35 8.44 2.93
N SER A 72 11.40 9.11 4.07
CA SER A 72 10.58 8.78 5.25
C SER A 72 9.08 9.06 5.05
N TYR A 73 8.74 9.91 4.08
CA TYR A 73 7.35 10.24 3.73
C TYR A 73 6.83 9.48 2.51
N LEU A 74 7.70 8.78 1.78
CA LEU A 74 7.32 8.08 0.56
C LEU A 74 6.75 6.69 0.89
N PRO A 75 5.58 6.32 0.33
CA PRO A 75 5.03 4.97 0.46
C PRO A 75 5.73 3.95 -0.46
N ILE A 76 6.76 4.38 -1.20
CA ILE A 76 7.51 3.59 -2.18
C ILE A 76 8.97 3.48 -1.76
N GLN A 77 9.53 2.28 -1.89
CA GLN A 77 10.89 1.96 -1.45
C GLN A 77 11.73 1.34 -2.57
N ILE A 78 13.05 1.28 -2.35
CA ILE A 78 13.97 0.59 -3.26
C ILE A 78 13.63 -0.90 -3.26
N GLY A 79 13.58 -1.50 -4.44
CA GLY A 79 13.14 -2.88 -4.67
C GLY A 79 11.63 -3.03 -4.85
N ASP A 80 10.86 -1.97 -4.61
CA ASP A 80 9.42 -1.98 -4.81
C ASP A 80 9.06 -1.77 -6.29
N ARG A 81 7.85 -2.15 -6.68
CA ARG A 81 7.40 -1.98 -8.07
C ARG A 81 6.80 -0.61 -8.30
N VAL A 82 7.26 0.08 -9.34
CA VAL A 82 6.64 1.35 -9.74
C VAL A 82 5.25 1.07 -10.30
N THR A 83 4.25 1.62 -9.64
CA THR A 83 2.86 1.63 -10.11
C THR A 83 2.36 3.07 -10.16
N GLU A 84 1.46 3.36 -11.11
CA GLU A 84 0.85 4.70 -11.24
C GLU A 84 0.12 5.12 -9.96
N GLN A 85 -0.49 4.16 -9.26
CA GLN A 85 -1.14 4.39 -7.96
C GLN A 85 -0.12 4.80 -6.90
N GLY A 86 1.01 4.08 -6.80
CA GLY A 86 2.06 4.37 -5.82
C GLY A 86 2.74 5.71 -6.06
N THR A 87 2.98 6.10 -7.32
CA THR A 87 3.51 7.43 -7.64
C THR A 87 2.49 8.54 -7.36
N ALA A 88 1.21 8.34 -7.69
CA ALA A 88 0.17 9.33 -7.38
C ALA A 88 -0.01 9.53 -5.86
N GLU A 89 0.07 8.46 -5.08
CA GLU A 89 0.02 8.51 -3.62
C GLU A 89 1.26 9.21 -3.04
N ALA A 90 2.45 8.90 -3.54
CA ALA A 90 3.69 9.56 -3.16
C ALA A 90 3.62 11.09 -3.38
N VAL A 91 3.17 11.54 -4.55
CA VAL A 91 2.98 12.96 -4.84
C VAL A 91 2.03 13.59 -3.82
N ARG A 92 0.87 12.97 -3.57
CA ARG A 92 -0.11 13.48 -2.59
C ARG A 92 0.48 13.60 -1.19
N THR A 93 1.20 12.59 -0.72
CA THR A 93 1.80 12.58 0.62
C THR A 93 2.84 13.69 0.75
N LEU A 94 3.69 13.89 -0.26
CA LEU A 94 4.67 14.97 -0.27
C LEU A 94 4.00 16.34 -0.28
N PHE A 95 2.96 16.55 -1.09
CA PHE A 95 2.19 17.79 -1.06
C PHE A 95 1.49 18.04 0.29
N ALA A 96 0.99 16.97 0.93
CA ALA A 96 0.32 17.06 2.22
C ALA A 96 1.25 17.53 3.36
N THR A 97 2.58 17.38 3.21
CA THR A 97 3.55 17.95 4.17
C THR A 97 3.58 19.47 4.17
N GLY A 98 3.20 20.11 3.05
CA GLY A 98 3.23 21.56 2.88
C GLY A 98 4.61 22.18 2.64
N PHE A 99 5.68 21.37 2.57
CA PHE A 99 7.05 21.85 2.34
C PHE A 99 7.31 22.23 0.87
N PHE A 100 6.66 21.52 -0.04
CA PHE A 100 6.90 21.63 -1.48
C PHE A 100 5.74 22.35 -2.17
N LYS A 101 6.06 23.14 -3.20
CA LYS A 101 5.09 23.85 -4.04
C LYS A 101 4.78 23.07 -5.32
N ASP A 102 5.76 22.31 -5.80
CA ASP A 102 5.63 21.43 -6.95
C ASP A 102 6.40 20.13 -6.70
N VAL A 103 5.86 19.02 -7.20
CA VAL A 103 6.43 17.67 -7.06
C VAL A 103 6.17 16.91 -8.35
N ARG A 104 7.24 16.43 -8.98
CA ARG A 104 7.21 15.61 -10.18
C ARG A 104 7.98 14.33 -9.93
N ILE A 105 7.42 13.22 -10.42
CA ILE A 105 8.05 11.90 -10.32
C ILE A 105 8.18 11.31 -11.73
N GLU A 106 9.39 10.87 -12.07
CA GLU A 106 9.74 10.27 -13.34
C GLU A 106 10.50 8.96 -13.11
N LEU A 107 10.29 7.96 -13.97
CA LEU A 107 11.01 6.69 -13.92
C LEU A 107 11.95 6.61 -15.12
N GLU A 108 13.25 6.60 -14.87
CA GLU A 108 14.28 6.54 -15.91
C GLU A 108 15.13 5.27 -15.72
N ARG A 109 15.02 4.30 -16.64
CA ARG A 109 15.86 3.07 -16.66
C ARG A 109 15.99 2.36 -15.29
N ASP A 110 14.91 2.26 -14.52
CA ASP A 110 14.84 1.68 -13.16
C ASP A 110 15.23 2.62 -12.00
N VAL A 111 15.55 3.89 -12.28
CA VAL A 111 15.79 4.93 -11.26
C VAL A 111 14.58 5.84 -11.17
N LEU A 112 14.03 5.98 -9.95
CA LEU A 112 12.93 6.88 -9.70
C LEU A 112 13.49 8.28 -9.39
N VAL A 113 13.27 9.22 -10.30
CA VAL A 113 13.70 10.62 -10.14
C VAL A 113 12.52 11.43 -9.62
N ILE A 114 12.71 12.05 -8.46
CA ILE A 114 11.72 12.86 -7.77
C ILE A 114 12.23 14.30 -7.76
N SER A 115 11.67 15.12 -8.63
CA SER A 115 11.98 16.54 -8.72
C SER A 115 10.99 17.32 -7.87
N VAL A 116 11.48 18.01 -6.85
CA VAL A 116 10.66 18.84 -5.96
C VAL A 116 11.06 20.30 -6.04
N GLU A 117 10.11 21.19 -5.78
CA GLU A 117 10.40 22.61 -5.64
C GLU A 117 9.92 23.10 -4.26
N GLU A 118 10.86 23.49 -3.40
CA GLU A 118 10.55 23.98 -2.05
C GLU A 118 9.76 25.29 -2.11
N ARG A 119 8.82 25.46 -1.16
CA ARG A 119 8.14 26.74 -0.99
C ARG A 119 9.12 27.77 -0.41
N PRO A 120 9.26 28.97 -1.01
CA PRO A 120 9.98 30.03 -0.34
C PRO A 120 9.27 30.33 0.98
N ALA A 121 10.03 30.32 2.09
CA ALA A 121 9.56 30.90 3.32
C ALA A 121 9.24 32.36 3.01
N ILE A 122 7.97 32.77 3.18
CA ILE A 122 7.57 34.14 2.96
C ILE A 122 8.43 35.00 3.89
N GLY A 123 9.30 35.80 3.28
CA GLY A 123 10.09 36.84 3.95
C GLY A 123 9.36 38.17 3.92
#